data_AF-A0A4Q3UUS6-F1
#
_entry.id   AF-A0A4Q3UUS6-F1
#
_cell.length_a   1.000
_cell.length_b   1.000
_cell.length_c   1.000
_cell.angle_alpha   90.00
_cell.angle_beta   90.00
_cell.angle_gamma   90.00
#
_symmetry.space_group_name_H-M   'P 1'
#
loop_
_entity.id
_entity.type
_entity.pdbx_description
1 polymer ?
#
loop_
_entity_poly.entity_id
_entity_poly.type
_entity_poly.pdbx_seq_one_letter_code
_entity_poly.pdbx_strand_id
1 'polypeptide(L)' 'DCADVCQAMARLAVRRTGQNIEVLRLMLDSCATICDLCATECEQHEHAHCKLCAEMCRECANDCRSALPTVQ' A
#
# COMPACT_ATOMS: atom_id res chain seq x y z
N ASP A 1 -10.23 3.76 -4.25
CA ASP A 1 -8.89 3.53 -4.84
C ASP A 1 -7.88 3.05 -3.82
N CYS A 2 -7.22 3.94 -3.06
CA CYS A 2 -6.17 3.55 -2.10
C CYS A 2 -6.67 2.47 -1.12
N ALA A 3 -7.84 2.69 -0.51
CA ALA A 3 -8.45 1.72 0.40
C ALA A 3 -8.71 0.35 -0.25
N ASP A 4 -9.20 0.31 -1.49
CA ASP A 4 -9.53 -0.94 -2.20
C ASP A 4 -8.27 -1.74 -2.53
N VAL A 5 -7.23 -1.06 -3.03
CA VAL A 5 -5.93 -1.67 -3.34
C VAL A 5 -5.25 -2.17 -2.07
N CYS A 6 -5.21 -1.37 -1.01
CA CYS A 6 -4.66 -1.78 0.28
C CYS A 6 -5.38 -3.01 0.83
N GLN A 7 -6.72 -3.03 0.76
CA GLN A 7 -7.49 -4.17 1.23
C GLN A 7 -7.24 -5.43 0.39
N ALA A 8 -7.12 -5.30 -0.93
CA ALA A 8 -6.79 -6.41 -1.82
C ALA A 8 -5.37 -6.94 -1.56
N MET A 9 -4.38 -6.04 -1.44
CA MET A 9 -2.99 -6.39 -1.14
C MET A 9 -2.90 -7.13 0.20
N ALA A 10 -3.53 -6.60 1.25
CA ALA A 10 -3.52 -7.22 2.58
C ALA A 10 -4.07 -8.66 2.55
N ARG A 11 -5.17 -8.91 1.82
CA ARG A 11 -5.72 -10.27 1.66
C ARG A 11 -4.75 -11.22 0.96
N LEU A 12 -4.00 -10.74 -0.03
CA LEU A 12 -3.00 -11.54 -0.74
C LEU A 12 -1.76 -11.80 0.12
N ALA A 13 -1.32 -10.80 0.89
CA ALA A 13 -0.13 -10.88 1.74
C ALA A 13 -0.27 -11.90 2.89
N VAL A 14 -1.47 -12.03 3.48
CA VAL A 14 -1.71 -12.95 4.61
C VAL A 14 -1.98 -14.40 4.19
N ARG A 15 -2.22 -14.65 2.90
CA ARG A 15 -2.51 -16.00 2.41
C ARG A 15 -1.23 -16.82 2.46
N ARG A 16 -1.15 -17.88 3.28
CA ARG A 16 0.07 -18.70 3.43
C ARG A 16 0.16 -19.93 2.51
N THR A 17 -0.90 -20.24 1.75
CA THR A 17 -0.98 -21.44 0.91
C THR A 17 -1.33 -21.08 -0.53
N GLY A 18 -0.59 -21.65 -1.49
CA GLY A 18 -0.81 -21.40 -2.92
C GLY A 18 -0.62 -19.92 -3.29
N GLN A 19 0.36 -19.25 -2.69
CA GLN A 19 0.71 -17.88 -3.07
C GLN A 19 1.29 -17.88 -4.48
N ASN A 20 0.76 -16.99 -5.31
CA ASN A 20 1.42 -16.63 -6.56
C ASN A 20 2.35 -15.44 -6.26
N ILE A 21 3.66 -15.72 -6.24
CA ILE A 21 4.70 -14.75 -5.87
C ILE A 21 4.76 -13.59 -6.87
N GLU A 22 4.57 -13.84 -8.17
CA GLU A 22 4.54 -12.80 -9.19
C GLU A 22 3.39 -11.81 -8.93
N VAL A 23 2.18 -12.33 -8.67
CA VAL A 23 1.02 -11.50 -8.34
C VAL A 23 1.25 -10.72 -7.04
N LEU A 24 1.84 -11.33 -6.01
CA LEU A 24 2.11 -10.66 -4.75
C LEU A 24 3.09 -9.50 -4.92
N ARG A 25 4.14 -9.68 -5.72
CA ARG A 25 5.11 -8.61 -6.04
C ARG A 25 4.46 -7.46 -6.81
N LEU A 26 3.66 -7.76 -7.83
CA LEU A 26 2.91 -6.75 -8.60
C LEU A 26 1.95 -5.96 -7.70
N MET A 27 1.28 -6.64 -6.77
CA MET A 27 0.34 -6.01 -5.85
C MET A 27 1.02 -5.16 -4.78
N LEU A 28 2.19 -5.56 -4.29
CA LEU A 28 3.01 -4.72 -3.39
C LEU A 28 3.46 -3.43 -4.09
N ASP A 29 3.92 -3.51 -5.34
CA ASP A 29 4.35 -2.33 -6.11
C ASP A 29 3.17 -1.39 -6.42
N SER A 30 2.02 -1.97 -6.80
CA SER A 30 0.78 -1.23 -7.03
C SER A 30 0.29 -0.54 -5.75
N CYS A 31 0.36 -1.23 -4.61
CA CYS A 31 -0.04 -0.69 -3.31
C CYS A 31 0.86 0.46 -2.88
N ALA A 32 2.18 0.33 -3.04
CA ALA A 32 3.11 1.44 -2.78
C ALA A 32 2.80 2.67 -3.64
N THR A 33 2.58 2.46 -4.93
CA THR A 33 2.29 3.54 -5.88
C THR A 33 1.01 4.29 -5.55
N ILE A 34 -0.09 3.58 -5.29
CA ILE A 34 -1.37 4.26 -4.97
C ILE A 34 -1.34 4.94 -3.61
N CYS A 35 -0.58 4.40 -2.65
CA CYS A 35 -0.39 5.04 -1.35
C CYS A 35 0.35 6.39 -1.50
N ASP A 36 1.40 6.47 -2.33
CA ASP A 36 2.09 7.73 -2.58
C ASP A 36 1.21 8.78 -3.28
N LEU A 37 0.38 8.34 -4.24
CA LEU A 37 -0.60 9.21 -4.89
C LEU A 37 -1.64 9.72 -3.88
N CYS A 38 -2.16 8.82 -3.03
CA CYS A 38 -3.13 9.16 -2.00
C CYS A 38 -2.54 10.12 -0.95
N ALA A 39 -1.30 9.90 -0.52
CA ALA A 39 -0.60 10.78 0.40
C ALA A 39 -0.41 12.18 -0.20
N THR A 40 0.09 12.25 -1.43
CA THR A 40 0.31 13.52 -2.15
C THR A 40 -0.99 14.30 -2.37
N GLU A 41 -2.10 13.61 -2.64
CA GLU A 41 -3.42 14.24 -2.72
C GLU A 41 -3.89 14.72 -1.34
N CYS A 42 -3.81 13.87 -0.30
CA CYS A 42 -4.23 14.22 1.05
C CYS A 42 -3.45 15.40 1.64
N GLU A 43 -2.16 15.53 1.32
CA GLU A 43 -1.29 16.64 1.74
C GLU A 43 -1.76 18.01 1.21
N GLN A 44 -2.60 18.05 0.17
CA GLN A 44 -3.15 19.30 -0.37
C GLN A 44 -4.33 19.86 0.44
N HIS A 45 -4.87 19.08 1.39
CA HIS A 45 -6.07 19.44 2.13
C HIS A 45 -5.76 19.83 3.58
N GLU A 46 -6.27 20.97 4.04
CA GLU A 46 -6.07 21.46 5.40
C GLU A 46 -7.11 20.90 6.39
N HIS A 47 -7.17 19.57 6.50
CA HIS A 47 -8.04 18.86 7.43
C HIS A 47 -7.26 17.87 8.29
N ALA A 48 -7.62 17.80 9.57
CA ALA A 48 -6.97 16.89 10.52
C ALA A 48 -7.01 15.42 10.04
N HIS A 49 -8.10 14.98 9.44
CA HIS A 49 -8.22 13.62 8.90
C HIS A 49 -7.34 13.40 7.65
N CYS A 50 -7.17 14.40 6.79
CA CYS A 50 -6.29 14.31 5.62
C CYS A 50 -4.82 14.20 6.04
N LYS A 51 -4.40 14.94 7.07
CA LYS A 51 -3.04 14.83 7.62
C LYS A 51 -2.72 13.41 8.13
N LEU A 52 -3.65 12.81 8.88
CA LEU A 52 -3.51 11.43 9.36
C LEU A 52 -3.52 10.41 8.21
N CYS A 53 -4.38 10.64 7.21
CA CYS A 53 -4.44 9.78 6.01
C CYS A 53 -3.11 9.80 5.24
N ALA A 54 -2.53 10.99 5.03
CA ALA A 54 -1.25 11.13 4.34
C ALA A 54 -0.11 10.42 5.10
N GLU A 55 -0.02 10.62 6.41
CA GLU A 55 0.99 9.96 7.25
C GLU A 55 0.91 8.43 7.13
N MET A 56 -0.30 7.88 7.28
CA MET A 56 -0.54 6.43 7.15
C MET A 56 -0.24 5.89 5.74
N CYS A 57 -0.56 6.66 4.70
CA CYS A 57 -0.26 6.28 3.33
C CYS A 57 1.26 6.27 3.07
N ARG A 58 2.02 7.24 3.60
CA ARG A 58 3.49 7.24 3.49
C ARG A 58 4.11 6.04 4.21
N GLU A 59 3.61 5.72 5.41
CA GLU A 59 4.03 4.51 6.14
C GLU A 59 3.74 3.24 5.33
N CYS A 60 2.51 3.08 4.84
CA CYS A 60 2.12 1.90 4.06
C CYS A 60 2.93 1.76 2.76
N ALA A 61 3.23 2.87 2.07
CA ALA A 61 4.06 2.84 0.87
C ALA A 61 5.48 2.34 1.18
N ASN A 62 6.08 2.83 2.27
CA ASN A 62 7.42 2.41 2.71
C ASN A 62 7.44 0.93 3.11
N ASP A 63 6.42 0.46 3.82
CA ASP A 63 6.29 -0.94 4.21
C ASP A 63 6.14 -1.86 2.99
N CYS A 64 5.32 -1.47 2.01
CA CYS A 64 5.15 -2.24 0.77
C CYS A 64 6.48 -2.36 0.00
N ARG A 65 7.23 -1.26 -0.12
CA ARG A 65 8.56 -1.26 -0.76
C ARG A 65 9.57 -2.10 0.02
N SER A 66 9.51 -2.07 1.35
CA SER A 66 10.39 -2.85 2.23
C SER A 66 10.08 -4.35 2.21
N ALA A 67 8.82 -4.73 2.01
CA ALA A 67 8.39 -6.12 1.87
C ALA A 67 8.71 -6.70 0.47
N LEU A 68 8.73 -5.87 -0.58
CA LEU A 68 8.98 -6.33 -1.95
C LEU A 68 10.26 -7.20 -2.14
N PRO A 69 11.43 -6.89 -1.53
CA PRO A 69 12.60 -7.76 -1.59
C PRO A 69 12.51 -9.02 -0.71
N THR A 70 11.58 -9.08 0.25
CA THR A 70 11.45 -10.22 1.19
C THR A 70 10.55 -11.34 0.66
N VAL A 71 9.80 -11.09 -0.41
CA VAL A 71 8.90 -12.07 -1.04
C VAL A 71 9.64 -12.82 -2.14
N GLN A 72 9.83 -14.13 -1.94
CA GLN A 72 10.50 -15.08 -2.84
C GLN A 72 9.63 -16.32 -3.09
#